data_AF-A6T072-F1
#
_entry.id   AF-A6T072-F1
#
_cell.length_a   1.000
_cell.length_b   1.000
_cell.length_c   1.000
_cell.angle_alpha   90.00
_cell.angle_beta   90.00
_cell.angle_gamma   90.00
#
_symmetry.space_group_name_H-M   'P 1'
#
loop_
_entity.id
_entity.type
_entity.pdbx_description
1 polymer ?
#
loop_
_entity_poly.entity_id
_entity_poly.type
_entity_poly.pdbx_seq_one_letter_code
_entity_poly.pdbx_strand_id
1 'polypeptide(L)'
;MTPTNDKVDQSGADEREKFERYMTNDCFRDLQELSTNEHGEYDDAEIDNAWSAWKAALQAQTAQAVSTLPERDPSKPAEVQGLFRKFDVRRADDSDAPGGKHHGCEYFVLDVDHDQHAPAAHRAYAEACKDTHPQLSADLQNRHGGPHTNVVNALIRERDGYQESTRLLQERLRLAQLDLDLRRAHQEKDVWFFQGDGEDHIESMGNGMVVVIHASDLRALLASKRSEHADLAVGPAISEETLLVTASVIAGCLLGQPNMDDVDTVYFKLQGMLAAAPTAQPQAYGVAK
;
A
#
# COMPACT_ATOMS: atom_id res chain seq x y z
N MET A 1 6.73 53.72 -41.97
CA MET A 1 6.99 54.30 -40.65
C MET A 1 7.09 53.15 -39.66
N THR A 2 8.31 52.74 -39.36
CA THR A 2 8.63 51.72 -38.35
C THR A 2 8.84 52.42 -37.00
N PRO A 3 8.20 51.97 -35.91
CA PRO A 3 8.48 52.54 -34.59
C PRO A 3 9.76 51.91 -34.04
N THR A 4 10.79 52.73 -33.83
CA THR A 4 11.98 52.37 -33.06
C THR A 4 11.62 52.39 -31.57
N ASN A 5 11.83 51.27 -30.90
CA ASN A 5 11.51 51.08 -29.49
C ASN A 5 12.80 51.27 -28.67
N ASP A 6 13.20 52.52 -28.48
CA ASP A 6 14.30 52.89 -27.57
C ASP A 6 13.76 52.93 -26.13
N LYS A 7 13.58 51.76 -25.53
CA LYS A 7 13.50 51.67 -24.06
C LYS A 7 14.92 51.44 -23.55
N VAL A 8 15.59 52.54 -23.23
CA VAL A 8 16.83 52.54 -22.44
C VAL A 8 16.52 51.91 -21.09
N ASP A 9 17.26 50.87 -20.74
CA ASP A 9 17.13 50.11 -19.50
C ASP A 9 17.52 50.97 -18.29
N GLN A 10 16.54 51.63 -17.67
CA GLN A 10 16.74 52.49 -16.50
C GLN A 10 16.90 51.69 -15.19
N SER A 11 16.82 50.35 -15.23
CA SER A 11 16.84 49.52 -14.01
C SER A 11 18.19 49.55 -13.28
N GLY A 12 19.30 49.67 -14.02
CA GLY A 12 20.65 49.67 -13.43
C GLY A 12 21.02 50.93 -12.65
N ALA A 13 20.44 52.09 -13.00
CA ALA A 13 20.73 53.36 -12.33
C ALA A 13 20.05 53.44 -10.95
N ASP A 14 18.83 52.91 -10.82
CA ASP A 14 18.06 52.90 -9.57
C ASP A 14 18.65 51.91 -8.53
N GLU A 15 19.25 50.80 -9.00
CA GLU A 15 19.99 49.85 -8.15
C GLU A 15 21.29 50.45 -7.59
N ARG A 16 22.01 51.27 -8.38
CA ARG A 16 23.24 51.97 -7.95
C ARG A 16 22.94 53.04 -6.91
N GLU A 17 21.89 53.84 -7.10
CA GLU A 17 21.47 54.86 -6.12
C GLU A 17 21.01 54.21 -4.80
N LYS A 18 20.29 53.07 -4.86
CA LYS A 18 19.92 52.31 -3.66
C LYS A 18 21.13 51.75 -2.92
N PHE A 19 22.14 51.26 -3.64
CA PHE A 19 23.39 50.79 -3.05
C PHE A 19 24.15 51.91 -2.35
N GLU A 20 24.31 53.08 -3.01
CA GLU A 20 24.94 54.26 -2.41
C GLU A 20 24.23 54.69 -1.13
N ARG A 21 22.89 54.60 -1.09
CA ARG A 21 22.08 54.92 0.10
C ARG A 21 22.14 53.84 1.20
N TYR A 22 22.47 52.59 0.88
CA TYR A 22 22.58 51.49 1.85
C TYR A 22 23.99 51.39 2.46
N MET A 23 25.02 51.81 1.72
CA MET A 23 26.43 51.76 2.15
C MET A 23 26.88 52.95 3.01
N THR A 24 26.07 54.00 3.13
CA THR A 24 26.42 55.27 3.83
C THR A 24 26.56 55.19 5.35
N ASN A 25 26.43 54.03 5.99
CA ASN A 25 26.42 53.96 7.46
C ASN A 25 27.56 53.19 8.12
N ASP A 26 28.66 52.85 7.43
CA ASP A 26 30.02 52.72 8.02
C ASP A 26 31.02 52.07 7.03
N CYS A 27 30.54 51.23 6.10
CA CYS A 27 31.40 50.41 5.23
C CYS A 27 31.98 51.17 4.01
N PHE A 28 31.33 52.24 3.55
CA PHE A 28 31.81 53.02 2.39
C PHE A 28 32.99 53.93 2.74
N ARG A 29 33.11 54.36 4.01
CA ARG A 29 34.18 55.27 4.43
C ARG A 29 35.55 54.59 4.36
N ASP A 30 35.60 53.31 4.74
CA ASP A 30 36.83 52.51 4.67
C ASP A 30 37.24 52.23 3.21
N LEU A 31 36.30 52.14 2.27
CA LEU A 31 36.61 51.97 0.83
C LEU A 31 37.05 53.28 0.16
N GLN A 32 36.46 54.43 0.54
CA GLN A 32 36.89 55.74 0.03
C GLN A 32 38.29 56.13 0.51
N GLU A 33 38.70 55.70 1.71
CA GLU A 33 40.06 55.94 2.23
C GLU A 33 41.12 55.04 1.58
N LEU A 34 40.72 53.95 0.90
CA LEU A 34 41.62 52.97 0.28
C LEU A 34 41.87 53.16 -1.22
N SER A 35 41.05 53.94 -1.94
CA SER A 35 41.09 53.98 -3.42
C SER A 35 41.53 55.31 -4.05
N THR A 36 42.05 56.27 -3.28
CA THR A 36 42.66 57.46 -3.90
C THR A 36 44.11 57.15 -4.26
N ASN A 37 44.42 57.18 -5.56
CA ASN A 37 45.81 57.19 -6.01
C ASN A 37 46.52 58.48 -5.52
N GLU A 38 47.85 58.58 -5.69
CA GLU A 38 48.63 59.75 -5.26
C GLU A 38 48.15 61.09 -5.87
N HIS A 39 47.27 61.04 -6.86
CA HIS A 39 46.73 62.17 -7.61
C HIS A 39 45.29 62.53 -7.20
N GLY A 40 44.69 61.79 -6.27
CA GLY A 40 43.32 62.03 -5.78
C GLY A 40 42.22 61.73 -6.81
N GLU A 41 42.54 60.99 -7.87
CA GLU A 41 41.58 60.55 -8.88
C GLU A 41 41.12 59.12 -8.56
N TYR A 42 39.81 58.89 -8.61
CA TYR A 42 39.23 57.56 -8.41
C TYR A 42 39.42 56.73 -9.68
N ASP A 43 39.95 55.51 -9.56
CA ASP A 43 39.98 54.54 -10.66
C ASP A 43 38.61 53.86 -10.78
N ASP A 44 37.82 54.28 -11.77
CA ASP A 44 36.49 53.72 -12.04
C ASP A 44 36.53 52.19 -12.23
N ALA A 45 37.62 51.64 -12.77
CA ALA A 45 37.75 50.19 -12.97
C ALA A 45 37.91 49.44 -11.64
N GLU A 46 38.57 50.04 -10.65
CA GLU A 46 38.74 49.46 -9.32
C GLU A 46 37.42 49.45 -8.55
N ILE A 47 36.62 50.52 -8.70
CA ILE A 47 35.26 50.60 -8.14
C ILE A 47 34.34 49.54 -8.76
N ASP A 48 34.35 49.38 -10.08
CA ASP A 48 33.51 48.38 -10.77
C ASP A 48 33.91 46.94 -10.39
N ASN A 49 35.20 46.68 -10.20
CA ASN A 49 35.71 45.40 -9.72
C ASN A 49 35.28 45.13 -8.27
N ALA A 50 35.41 46.11 -7.37
CA ALA A 50 34.99 45.98 -5.98
C ALA A 50 33.47 45.76 -5.86
N TRP A 51 32.68 46.48 -6.66
CA TRP A 51 31.23 46.30 -6.78
C TRP A 51 30.86 44.89 -7.25
N SER A 52 31.56 44.39 -8.26
CA SER A 52 31.35 43.03 -8.79
C SER A 52 31.71 41.96 -7.77
N ALA A 53 32.83 42.12 -7.06
CA ALA A 53 33.26 41.22 -6.00
C ALA A 53 32.28 41.21 -4.81
N TRP A 54 31.79 42.38 -4.41
CA TRP A 54 30.79 42.49 -3.34
C TRP A 54 29.47 41.82 -3.73
N LYS A 55 28.97 42.03 -4.96
CA LYS A 55 27.77 41.34 -5.45
C LYS A 55 27.95 39.82 -5.47
N ALA A 56 29.11 39.32 -5.88
CA ALA A 56 29.41 37.89 -5.85
C ALA A 56 29.45 37.34 -4.40
N ALA A 57 30.04 38.09 -3.47
CA ALA A 57 30.09 37.70 -2.05
C ALA A 57 28.70 37.72 -1.40
N LEU A 58 27.88 38.72 -1.71
CA LEU A 58 26.49 38.80 -1.25
C LEU A 58 25.66 37.65 -1.82
N GLN A 59 25.77 37.35 -3.11
CA GLN A 59 25.13 36.18 -3.73
C GLN A 59 25.58 34.87 -3.06
N ALA A 60 26.88 34.72 -2.75
CA ALA A 60 27.40 33.54 -2.06
C ALA A 60 26.87 33.42 -0.62
N GLN A 61 26.79 34.53 0.13
CA GLN A 61 26.20 34.56 1.48
C GLN A 61 24.70 34.27 1.45
N THR A 62 23.97 34.86 0.51
CA THR A 62 22.53 34.65 0.39
C THR A 62 22.24 33.19 -0.02
N ALA A 63 23.04 32.62 -0.93
CA ALA A 63 22.98 31.20 -1.28
C ALA A 63 23.31 30.27 -0.10
N GLN A 64 24.13 30.72 0.87
CA GLN A 64 24.36 29.99 2.13
C GLN A 64 23.23 30.17 3.15
N ALA A 65 22.50 31.29 3.10
CA ALA A 65 21.43 31.60 4.04
C ALA A 65 20.07 30.98 3.65
N VAL A 66 19.86 30.63 2.38
CA VAL A 66 18.65 29.93 1.92
C VAL A 66 18.72 28.46 2.34
N SER A 67 18.13 28.22 3.52
CA SER A 67 17.70 26.96 4.13
C SER A 67 18.79 25.93 4.51
N THR A 68 19.40 26.09 5.67
CA THR A 68 19.95 24.95 6.43
C THR A 68 18.88 24.37 7.35
N LEU A 69 17.70 24.06 6.81
CA LEU A 69 16.87 23.07 7.50
C LEU A 69 17.73 21.81 7.65
N PRO A 70 17.78 21.19 8.84
CA PRO A 70 18.60 20.01 9.04
C PRO A 70 18.16 18.92 8.06
N GLU A 71 19.12 18.14 7.58
CA GLU A 71 18.82 16.96 6.79
C GLU A 71 18.01 15.95 7.62
N ARG A 72 17.20 15.14 6.93
CA ARG A 72 16.39 14.11 7.59
C ARG A 72 17.29 13.13 8.36
N ASP A 73 16.98 12.91 9.63
CA ASP A 73 17.68 11.97 10.50
C ASP A 73 16.96 10.61 10.39
N PRO A 74 17.52 9.62 9.67
CA PRO A 74 16.83 8.34 9.45
C PRO A 74 16.69 7.52 10.73
N SER A 75 17.37 7.89 11.82
CA SER A 75 17.27 7.21 13.11
C SER A 75 16.01 7.61 13.90
N LYS A 76 15.30 8.66 13.48
CA LYS A 76 14.11 9.18 14.16
C LYS A 76 12.87 9.07 13.28
N PRO A 77 11.69 8.76 13.87
CA PRO A 77 10.43 8.92 13.17
C PRO A 77 10.21 10.42 12.83
N ALA A 78 9.59 10.69 11.69
CA ALA A 78 9.48 12.04 11.12
C ALA A 78 8.72 13.00 12.05
N GLU A 79 7.78 12.47 12.83
CA GLU A 79 6.93 13.17 13.79
C GLU A 79 7.71 13.78 14.95
N VAL A 80 8.90 13.25 15.25
CA VAL A 80 9.74 13.69 16.38
C VAL A 80 10.82 14.68 15.93
N GLN A 81 11.14 14.73 14.63
CA GLN A 81 12.24 15.53 14.11
C GLN A 81 11.90 17.03 13.96
N GLY A 82 10.60 17.38 13.87
CA GLY A 82 10.18 18.77 13.66
C GLY A 82 10.41 19.27 12.23
N LEU A 83 11.01 20.45 12.07
CA LEU A 83 11.33 21.03 10.76
C LEU A 83 12.63 20.45 10.20
N PHE A 84 12.56 19.76 9.08
CA PHE A 84 13.71 19.22 8.36
C PHE A 84 13.45 19.26 6.85
N ARG A 85 14.51 19.10 6.07
CA ARG A 85 14.42 19.11 4.61
C ARG A 85 13.80 17.81 4.09
N LYS A 86 12.48 17.81 3.90
CA LYS A 86 11.73 16.65 3.38
C LYS A 86 11.58 16.67 1.86
N PHE A 87 11.37 17.85 1.29
CA PHE A 87 11.13 18.06 -0.13
C PHE A 87 11.94 19.27 -0.62
N ASP A 88 12.42 19.18 -1.86
CA ASP A 88 12.92 20.34 -2.59
C ASP A 88 11.80 20.85 -3.50
N VAL A 89 11.33 22.07 -3.25
CA VAL A 89 10.26 22.71 -4.02
C VAL A 89 10.88 23.67 -5.01
N ARG A 90 10.50 23.55 -6.28
CA ARG A 90 10.90 24.48 -7.33
C ARG A 90 9.69 25.01 -8.07
N ARG A 91 9.75 26.24 -8.52
CA ARG A 91 8.73 26.79 -9.41
C ARG A 91 8.87 26.15 -10.79
N ALA A 92 7.73 25.85 -11.42
CA ALA A 92 7.72 25.27 -12.76
C ALA A 92 8.14 26.25 -13.87
N ASP A 93 8.21 27.55 -13.55
CA ASP A 93 8.64 28.62 -14.46
C ASP A 93 10.12 29.01 -14.26
N ASP A 94 10.86 28.27 -13.42
CA ASP A 94 12.26 28.53 -13.02
C ASP A 94 12.53 29.94 -12.46
N SER A 95 11.49 30.70 -12.08
CA SER A 95 11.65 32.09 -11.61
C SER A 95 12.19 32.21 -10.17
N ASP A 96 12.41 31.08 -9.51
CA ASP A 96 13.11 30.92 -8.23
C ASP A 96 14.62 30.65 -8.39
N ALA A 97 15.10 30.46 -9.63
CA ALA A 97 16.52 30.37 -9.93
C ALA A 97 17.29 31.65 -9.50
N PRO A 98 18.61 31.56 -9.23
CA PRO A 98 19.42 32.73 -8.91
C PRO A 98 19.25 33.87 -9.91
N GLY A 99 18.88 35.06 -9.40
CA GLY A 99 18.57 36.25 -10.20
C GLY A 99 17.11 36.37 -10.67
N GLY A 100 16.27 35.36 -10.40
CA GLY A 100 14.83 35.40 -10.64
C GLY A 100 14.06 36.21 -9.58
N LYS A 101 12.86 36.68 -9.93
CA LYS A 101 11.99 37.49 -9.04
C LYS A 101 11.65 36.79 -7.72
N HIS A 102 11.61 35.47 -7.73
CA HIS A 102 11.25 34.64 -6.58
C HIS A 102 12.45 33.90 -6.00
N HIS A 103 13.67 34.33 -6.32
CA HIS A 103 14.88 33.74 -5.75
C HIS A 103 14.91 33.94 -4.23
N GLY A 104 15.07 32.85 -3.49
CA GLY A 104 15.11 32.86 -2.03
C GLY A 104 13.74 32.95 -1.33
N CYS A 105 12.62 32.89 -2.06
CA CYS A 105 11.31 32.73 -1.44
C CYS A 105 11.20 31.36 -0.75
N GLU A 106 10.62 31.34 0.46
CA GLU A 106 10.32 30.10 1.17
C GLU A 106 8.96 29.54 0.72
N TYR A 107 8.91 28.23 0.49
CA TYR A 107 7.69 27.51 0.13
C TYR A 107 7.33 26.52 1.23
N PHE A 108 6.04 26.50 1.59
CA PHE A 108 5.48 25.51 2.50
C PHE A 108 4.57 24.57 1.71
N VAL A 109 4.80 23.26 1.82
CA VAL A 109 4.02 22.23 1.13
C VAL A 109 3.23 21.45 2.17
N LEU A 110 1.95 21.25 1.88
CA LEU A 110 1.01 20.53 2.73
C LEU A 110 0.41 19.36 1.94
N ASP A 111 0.42 18.15 2.52
CA ASP A 111 -0.23 16.99 1.93
C ASP A 111 -1.74 17.08 2.14
N VAL A 112 -2.47 17.46 1.10
CA VAL A 112 -3.91 17.74 1.19
C VAL A 112 -4.79 16.50 1.36
N ASP A 113 -4.26 15.32 1.08
CA ASP A 113 -5.03 14.08 1.05
C ASP A 113 -4.84 13.27 2.35
N HIS A 114 -3.62 13.28 2.91
CA HIS A 114 -3.29 12.48 4.10
C HIS A 114 -3.10 13.30 5.38
N ASP A 115 -2.85 14.62 5.29
CA ASP A 115 -2.75 15.46 6.48
C ASP A 115 -4.14 15.88 6.98
N GLN A 116 -4.50 15.39 8.16
CA GLN A 116 -5.76 15.73 8.84
C GLN A 116 -5.95 17.23 9.10
N HIS A 117 -4.85 18.01 9.14
CA HIS A 117 -4.87 19.45 9.37
C HIS A 117 -4.94 20.27 8.08
N ALA A 118 -4.70 19.66 6.91
CA ALA A 118 -4.69 20.37 5.63
C ALA A 118 -6.01 21.10 5.31
N PRO A 119 -7.20 20.49 5.51
CA PRO A 119 -8.45 21.18 5.22
C PRO A 119 -8.68 22.44 6.10
N ALA A 120 -8.18 22.45 7.33
CA ALA A 120 -8.29 23.62 8.20
C ALA A 120 -7.35 24.75 7.73
N ALA A 121 -6.09 24.41 7.43
CA ALA A 121 -5.11 25.36 6.90
C ALA A 121 -5.56 25.98 5.57
N HIS A 122 -6.08 25.16 4.64
CA HIS A 122 -6.56 25.62 3.35
C HIS A 122 -7.75 26.58 3.47
N ARG A 123 -8.71 26.30 4.37
CA ARG A 123 -9.83 27.21 4.63
C ARG A 123 -9.37 28.55 5.20
N ALA A 124 -8.42 28.53 6.14
CA ALA A 124 -7.86 29.75 6.71
C ALA A 124 -7.14 30.60 5.65
N TYR A 125 -6.33 29.96 4.81
CA TYR A 125 -5.63 30.65 3.72
C TYR A 125 -6.60 31.21 2.67
N ALA A 126 -7.61 30.42 2.28
CA ALA A 126 -8.62 30.85 1.33
C ALA A 126 -9.38 32.09 1.80
N GLU A 127 -9.74 32.16 3.09
CA GLU A 127 -10.38 33.36 3.64
C GLU A 127 -9.43 34.55 3.65
N ALA A 128 -8.16 34.35 4.07
CA ALA A 128 -7.17 35.42 4.13
C ALA A 128 -6.82 36.02 2.75
N CYS A 129 -6.84 35.22 1.69
CA CYS A 129 -6.49 35.68 0.34
C CYS A 129 -7.71 36.15 -0.49
N LYS A 130 -8.93 36.06 0.04
CA LYS A 130 -10.18 36.31 -0.70
C LYS A 130 -10.24 37.64 -1.43
N ASP A 131 -9.77 38.72 -0.80
CA ASP A 131 -9.85 40.06 -1.38
C ASP A 131 -8.78 40.30 -2.46
N THR A 132 -7.62 39.64 -2.35
CA THR A 132 -6.49 39.82 -3.28
C THR A 132 -6.48 38.78 -4.41
N HIS A 133 -7.05 37.60 -4.16
CA HIS A 133 -7.05 36.44 -5.05
C HIS A 133 -8.41 35.72 -5.00
N PRO A 134 -9.51 36.36 -5.41
CA PRO A 134 -10.87 35.83 -5.22
C PRO A 134 -11.11 34.49 -5.92
N GLN A 135 -10.54 34.28 -7.11
CA GLN A 135 -10.64 33.02 -7.85
C GLN A 135 -9.98 31.85 -7.08
N LEU A 136 -8.75 32.06 -6.60
CA LEU A 136 -8.01 31.06 -5.83
C LEU A 136 -8.74 30.73 -4.52
N SER A 137 -9.24 31.75 -3.83
CA SER A 137 -10.04 31.58 -2.62
C SER A 137 -11.27 30.70 -2.88
N ALA A 138 -12.03 30.98 -3.94
CA ALA A 138 -13.18 30.17 -4.33
C ALA A 138 -12.81 28.72 -4.64
N ASP A 139 -11.72 28.49 -5.37
CA ASP A 139 -11.25 27.14 -5.71
C ASP A 139 -10.84 26.35 -4.46
N LEU A 140 -10.12 26.97 -3.52
CA LEU A 140 -9.74 26.36 -2.26
C LEU A 140 -10.96 26.07 -1.37
N GLN A 141 -11.93 26.97 -1.31
CA GLN A 141 -13.20 26.78 -0.59
C GLN A 141 -14.05 25.66 -1.22
N ASN A 142 -14.10 25.56 -2.55
CA ASN A 142 -14.81 24.47 -3.22
C ASN A 142 -14.16 23.12 -2.95
N ARG A 143 -12.82 23.08 -2.97
CA ARG A 143 -12.06 21.84 -2.74
C ARG A 143 -12.10 21.38 -1.28
N HIS A 144 -12.03 22.29 -0.31
CA HIS A 144 -11.85 21.93 1.11
C HIS A 144 -12.91 22.47 2.09
N GLY A 145 -13.78 23.38 1.64
CA GLY A 145 -14.78 24.07 2.47
C GLY A 145 -16.24 23.76 2.14
N GLY A 146 -16.51 23.07 1.04
CA GLY A 146 -17.88 22.72 0.67
C GLY A 146 -18.51 21.72 1.66
N PRO A 147 -19.71 21.99 2.22
CA PRO A 147 -20.47 20.96 2.95
C PRO A 147 -20.69 19.71 2.09
N HIS A 148 -20.72 19.88 0.77
CA HIS A 148 -20.78 18.79 -0.21
C HIS A 148 -19.59 17.83 -0.13
N THR A 149 -18.36 18.30 0.09
CA THR A 149 -17.17 17.43 0.10
C THR A 149 -17.15 16.54 1.33
N ASN A 150 -17.61 17.06 2.48
CA ASN A 150 -17.74 16.27 3.70
C ASN A 150 -18.84 15.21 3.59
N VAL A 151 -19.98 15.54 2.98
CA VAL A 151 -21.07 14.60 2.73
C VAL A 151 -20.63 13.53 1.74
N VAL A 152 -19.98 13.90 0.63
CA VAL A 152 -19.48 12.94 -0.36
C VAL A 152 -18.43 12.01 0.26
N ASN A 153 -17.49 12.53 1.04
CA ASN A 153 -16.48 11.70 1.72
C ASN A 153 -17.11 10.80 2.80
N ALA A 154 -18.15 11.26 3.49
CA ALA A 154 -18.91 10.43 4.41
C ALA A 154 -19.64 9.29 3.67
N LEU A 155 -20.31 9.60 2.55
CA LEU A 155 -21.00 8.60 1.72
C LEU A 155 -20.04 7.60 1.09
N ILE A 156 -18.83 8.01 0.69
CA ILE A 156 -17.79 7.09 0.18
C ILE A 156 -17.37 6.12 1.28
N ARG A 157 -17.07 6.60 2.50
CA ARG A 157 -16.73 5.73 3.63
C ARG A 157 -17.86 4.78 3.98
N GLU A 158 -19.10 5.24 3.94
CA GLU A 158 -20.28 4.42 4.19
C GLU A 158 -20.43 3.33 3.12
N ARG A 159 -20.32 3.69 1.84
CA ARG A 159 -20.32 2.76 0.70
C ARG A 159 -19.25 1.68 0.86
N ASP A 160 -18.02 2.07 1.17
CA ASP A 160 -16.91 1.14 1.29
C ASP A 160 -17.11 0.18 2.49
N GLY A 161 -17.69 0.68 3.58
CA GLY A 161 -18.14 -0.15 4.71
C GLY A 161 -19.21 -1.18 4.32
N TYR A 162 -20.18 -0.80 3.48
CA TYR A 162 -21.17 -1.74 2.94
C TYR A 162 -20.57 -2.77 1.98
N GLN A 163 -19.56 -2.39 1.20
CA GLN A 163 -18.87 -3.32 0.29
C GLN A 163 -18.17 -4.43 1.07
N GLU A 164 -17.45 -4.09 2.14
CA GLU A 164 -16.79 -5.10 2.98
C GLU A 164 -17.81 -5.99 3.71
N SER A 165 -18.89 -5.39 4.23
CA SER A 165 -19.99 -6.14 4.84
C SER A 165 -20.64 -7.13 3.86
N THR A 166 -20.84 -6.70 2.61
CA THR A 166 -21.38 -7.54 1.54
C THR A 166 -20.43 -8.68 1.20
N ARG A 167 -19.12 -8.41 1.11
CA ARG A 167 -18.09 -9.42 0.88
C ARG A 167 -18.09 -10.49 1.97
N LEU A 168 -18.17 -10.08 3.24
CA LEU A 168 -18.25 -11.00 4.39
C LEU A 168 -19.54 -11.83 4.37
N LEU A 169 -20.68 -11.24 4.02
CA LEU A 169 -21.95 -11.98 3.91
C LEU A 169 -21.92 -12.99 2.76
N GLN A 170 -21.33 -12.64 1.62
CA GLN A 170 -21.16 -13.56 0.49
C GLN A 170 -20.27 -14.73 0.87
N GLU A 171 -19.18 -14.50 1.59
CA GLU A 171 -18.29 -15.57 2.04
C GLU A 171 -18.99 -16.48 3.06
N ARG A 172 -19.74 -15.91 4.01
CA ARG A 172 -20.55 -16.72 4.95
C ARG A 172 -21.60 -17.56 4.24
N LEU A 173 -22.28 -16.99 3.23
CA LEU A 173 -23.27 -17.72 2.43
C LEU A 173 -22.62 -18.89 1.68
N ARG A 174 -21.45 -18.65 1.08
CA ARG A 174 -20.67 -19.69 0.38
C ARG A 174 -20.30 -20.84 1.30
N LEU A 175 -19.78 -20.55 2.50
CA LEU A 175 -19.43 -21.58 3.47
C LEU A 175 -20.65 -22.37 3.97
N ALA A 176 -21.78 -21.69 4.19
CA ALA A 176 -23.02 -22.34 4.58
C ALA A 176 -23.59 -23.26 3.48
N GLN A 177 -23.45 -22.86 2.21
CA GLN A 177 -23.82 -23.70 1.06
C GLN A 177 -22.92 -24.94 0.98
N LEU A 178 -21.61 -24.77 1.15
CA LEU A 178 -20.66 -25.88 1.17
C LEU A 178 -20.99 -26.89 2.29
N ASP A 179 -21.31 -26.40 3.50
CA ASP A 179 -21.74 -27.25 4.61
C ASP A 179 -23.03 -28.04 4.27
N LEU A 180 -24.02 -27.38 3.67
CA LEU A 180 -25.26 -28.03 3.24
C LEU A 180 -25.00 -29.12 2.20
N ASP A 181 -24.15 -28.85 1.22
CA ASP A 181 -23.81 -29.80 0.17
C ASP A 181 -23.06 -31.02 0.73
N LEU A 182 -22.12 -30.80 1.66
CA LEU A 182 -21.44 -31.89 2.37
C LEU A 182 -22.41 -32.75 3.18
N ARG A 183 -23.37 -32.13 3.89
CA ARG A 183 -24.41 -32.87 4.64
C ARG A 183 -25.30 -33.70 3.71
N ARG A 184 -25.67 -33.16 2.54
CA ARG A 184 -26.45 -33.88 1.53
C ARG A 184 -25.69 -35.07 0.96
N ALA A 185 -24.44 -34.86 0.54
CA ALA A 185 -23.59 -35.92 0.03
C ALA A 185 -23.39 -37.04 1.07
N HIS A 186 -23.30 -36.68 2.35
CA HIS A 186 -23.24 -37.65 3.43
C HIS A 186 -24.55 -38.43 3.62
N GLN A 187 -25.71 -37.76 3.59
CA GLN A 187 -27.02 -38.42 3.62
C GLN A 187 -27.21 -39.41 2.46
N GLU A 188 -26.66 -39.07 1.29
CA GLU A 188 -26.64 -39.91 0.09
C GLU A 188 -25.59 -41.03 0.15
N LYS A 189 -24.79 -41.10 1.22
CA LYS A 189 -23.67 -42.02 1.43
C LYS A 189 -22.58 -41.90 0.35
N ASP A 190 -22.47 -40.74 -0.28
CA ASP A 190 -21.44 -40.44 -1.29
C ASP A 190 -20.16 -39.86 -0.66
N VAL A 191 -20.28 -39.34 0.57
CA VAL A 191 -19.18 -38.84 1.37
C VAL A 191 -19.23 -39.44 2.77
N TRP A 192 -18.06 -39.82 3.29
CA TRP A 192 -17.89 -40.22 4.68
C TRP A 192 -16.99 -39.24 5.41
N PHE A 193 -17.41 -38.89 6.63
CA PHE A 193 -16.60 -38.15 7.58
C PHE A 193 -15.84 -39.15 8.43
N PHE A 194 -14.52 -39.04 8.47
CA PHE A 194 -13.72 -39.84 9.38
C PHE A 194 -13.37 -39.01 10.61
N GLN A 195 -13.88 -39.47 11.75
CA GLN A 195 -13.68 -38.86 13.05
C GLN A 195 -12.83 -39.85 13.84
N GLY A 196 -11.58 -39.48 14.11
CA GLY A 196 -10.55 -40.39 14.63
C GLY A 196 -10.79 -40.94 16.04
N ASP A 197 -11.98 -40.76 16.61
CA ASP A 197 -12.43 -41.26 17.91
C ASP A 197 -13.43 -42.43 17.80
N GLY A 198 -13.81 -42.86 16.59
CA GLY A 198 -14.66 -44.03 16.36
C GLY A 198 -16.17 -43.80 16.58
N GLU A 199 -16.56 -42.61 17.07
CA GLU A 199 -17.96 -42.19 17.21
C GLU A 199 -18.33 -41.19 16.11
N ASP A 200 -19.48 -41.41 15.46
CA ASP A 200 -19.92 -40.63 14.29
C ASP A 200 -20.66 -39.32 14.71
N HIS A 201 -20.10 -38.56 15.65
CA HIS A 201 -20.73 -37.33 16.19
C HIS A 201 -19.96 -36.07 15.80
N ILE A 202 -20.44 -35.31 14.81
CA ILE A 202 -19.75 -34.14 14.22
C ILE A 202 -19.30 -33.08 15.27
N GLU A 203 -19.94 -33.04 16.44
CA GLU A 203 -19.61 -32.14 17.54
C GLU A 203 -18.30 -32.49 18.29
N SER A 204 -17.74 -33.71 18.16
CA SER A 204 -16.51 -34.13 18.86
C SER A 204 -15.19 -33.67 18.20
N MET A 205 -15.24 -32.98 17.05
CA MET A 205 -14.05 -32.52 16.29
C MET A 205 -13.36 -31.30 16.93
N GLY A 206 -12.69 -31.48 18.07
CA GLY A 206 -12.00 -30.40 18.79
C GLY A 206 -10.84 -29.71 18.04
N ASN A 207 -10.28 -30.34 17.00
CA ASN A 207 -9.11 -29.83 16.26
C ASN A 207 -9.44 -29.23 14.87
N GLY A 208 -10.72 -29.19 14.47
CA GLY A 208 -11.18 -28.48 13.27
C GLY A 208 -10.72 -29.00 11.91
N MET A 209 -9.96 -30.10 11.83
CA MET A 209 -9.63 -30.75 10.55
C MET A 209 -10.62 -31.86 10.23
N VAL A 210 -11.48 -31.61 9.25
CA VAL A 210 -12.39 -32.62 8.69
C VAL A 210 -11.67 -33.35 7.57
N VAL A 211 -11.53 -34.67 7.70
CA VAL A 211 -11.10 -35.52 6.57
C VAL A 211 -12.36 -35.98 5.84
N VAL A 212 -12.50 -35.52 4.60
CA VAL A 212 -13.60 -35.88 3.70
C VAL A 212 -13.07 -36.90 2.70
N ILE A 213 -13.64 -38.10 2.69
CA ILE A 213 -13.33 -39.13 1.68
C ILE A 213 -14.56 -39.33 0.80
N HIS A 214 -14.43 -39.03 -0.49
CA HIS A 214 -15.47 -39.31 -1.47
C HIS A 214 -15.55 -40.81 -1.79
N ALA A 215 -16.76 -41.30 -2.05
CA ALA A 215 -17.00 -42.68 -2.44
C ALA A 215 -16.31 -43.05 -3.76
N SER A 216 -16.23 -42.12 -4.70
CA SER A 216 -15.46 -42.28 -5.94
C SER A 216 -13.98 -42.56 -5.67
N ASP A 217 -13.39 -41.81 -4.74
CA ASP A 217 -11.96 -41.85 -4.46
C ASP A 217 -11.61 -43.13 -3.72
N LEU A 218 -12.45 -43.53 -2.75
CA LEU A 218 -12.31 -44.82 -2.08
C LEU A 218 -12.44 -45.98 -3.08
N ARG A 219 -13.42 -45.93 -4.00
CA ARG A 219 -13.56 -46.95 -5.05
C ARG A 219 -12.36 -46.97 -5.99
N ALA A 220 -11.83 -45.82 -6.38
CA ALA A 220 -10.64 -45.72 -7.23
C ALA A 220 -9.38 -46.29 -6.55
N LEU A 221 -9.19 -45.99 -5.26
CA LEU A 221 -8.10 -46.54 -4.44
C LEU A 221 -8.22 -48.06 -4.29
N LEU A 222 -9.43 -48.59 -4.07
CA LEU A 222 -9.65 -50.03 -3.99
C LEU A 222 -9.43 -50.72 -5.35
N ALA A 223 -9.84 -50.08 -6.45
CA ALA A 223 -9.64 -50.60 -7.80
C ALA A 223 -8.15 -50.65 -8.19
N SER A 224 -7.38 -49.60 -7.88
CA SER A 224 -5.94 -49.57 -8.17
C SER A 224 -5.17 -50.63 -7.37
N LYS A 225 -5.55 -50.85 -6.10
CA LYS A 225 -4.96 -51.92 -5.28
C LYS A 225 -5.26 -53.32 -5.82
N ARG A 226 -6.46 -53.55 -6.37
CA ARG A 226 -6.79 -54.82 -7.02
C ARG A 226 -5.91 -55.08 -8.25
N SER A 227 -5.61 -54.07 -9.07
CA SER A 227 -4.70 -54.24 -10.21
C SER A 227 -3.26 -54.54 -9.79
N GLU A 228 -2.74 -53.89 -8.73
CA GLU A 228 -1.39 -54.17 -8.21
C GLU A 228 -1.25 -55.62 -7.74
N HIS A 229 -2.30 -56.18 -7.12
CA HIS A 229 -2.30 -57.57 -6.65
C HIS A 229 -2.67 -58.58 -7.75
N ALA A 230 -3.38 -58.18 -8.81
CA ALA A 230 -3.70 -59.06 -9.93
C ALA A 230 -2.44 -59.50 -10.69
N ASP A 231 -1.42 -58.65 -10.78
CA ASP A 231 -0.13 -58.99 -11.39
C ASP A 231 0.74 -59.93 -10.51
N LEU A 232 0.40 -60.07 -9.23
CA LEU A 232 1.04 -61.01 -8.29
C LEU A 232 0.26 -62.33 -8.13
N ALA A 233 -0.96 -62.42 -8.68
CA ALA A 233 -1.85 -63.56 -8.52
C ALA A 233 -1.64 -64.63 -9.61
N VAL A 234 -0.47 -65.26 -9.60
CA VAL A 234 -0.31 -66.68 -9.99
C VAL A 234 0.09 -67.46 -8.73
N GLY A 235 -0.86 -67.62 -7.81
CA GLY A 235 -0.68 -68.34 -6.54
C GLY A 235 -2.01 -68.44 -5.78
N PRO A 236 -2.24 -69.50 -4.99
CA PRO A 236 -3.58 -69.86 -4.50
C PRO A 236 -4.14 -68.83 -3.52
N ALA A 237 -5.47 -68.69 -3.54
CA ALA A 237 -6.36 -67.93 -2.66
C ALA A 237 -5.67 -67.06 -1.59
N ILE A 238 -5.78 -65.74 -1.78
CA ILE A 238 -5.43 -64.74 -0.76
C ILE A 238 -6.15 -65.12 0.54
N SER A 239 -5.37 -65.50 1.56
CA SER A 239 -5.90 -65.90 2.85
C SER A 239 -6.52 -64.70 3.56
N GLU A 240 -7.51 -64.97 4.41
CA GLU A 240 -8.20 -63.99 5.27
C GLU A 240 -7.22 -63.11 6.06
N GLU A 241 -6.05 -63.65 6.42
CA GLU A 241 -4.95 -62.92 7.07
C GLU A 241 -4.40 -61.75 6.23
N THR A 242 -4.38 -61.85 4.90
CA THR A 242 -3.82 -60.78 4.04
C THR A 242 -4.77 -59.58 3.96
N LEU A 243 -6.08 -59.81 4.03
CA LEU A 243 -7.09 -58.77 4.12
C LEU A 243 -7.04 -58.05 5.48
N LEU A 244 -6.79 -58.79 6.57
CA LEU A 244 -6.60 -58.25 7.91
C LEU A 244 -5.34 -57.35 8.03
N VAL A 245 -4.24 -57.76 7.38
CA VAL A 245 -3.00 -56.96 7.34
C VAL A 245 -3.20 -55.66 6.56
N THR A 246 -3.96 -55.70 5.46
CA THR A 246 -4.22 -54.49 4.66
C THR A 246 -5.14 -53.51 5.42
N ALA A 247 -6.14 -54.02 6.15
CA ALA A 247 -6.99 -53.22 7.03
C ALA A 247 -6.19 -52.62 8.21
N SER A 248 -5.28 -53.39 8.81
CA SER A 248 -4.36 -52.91 9.86
C SER A 248 -3.42 -51.80 9.39
N VAL A 249 -2.92 -51.87 8.14
CA VAL A 249 -2.05 -50.83 7.57
C VAL A 249 -2.83 -49.54 7.30
N ILE A 250 -4.06 -49.64 6.81
CA ILE A 250 -4.92 -48.47 6.60
C ILE A 250 -5.30 -47.83 7.94
N ALA A 251 -5.67 -48.63 8.95
CA ALA A 251 -5.93 -48.15 10.31
C ALA A 251 -4.67 -47.52 10.94
N GLY A 252 -3.49 -48.15 10.79
CA GLY A 252 -2.21 -47.65 11.29
C GLY A 252 -1.77 -46.33 10.67
N CYS A 253 -1.98 -46.15 9.37
CA CYS A 253 -1.63 -44.93 8.65
C CYS A 253 -2.61 -43.77 8.88
N LEU A 254 -3.88 -44.05 9.15
CA LEU A 254 -4.92 -43.01 9.34
C LEU A 254 -5.13 -42.61 10.81
N LEU A 255 -4.91 -43.53 11.77
CA LEU A 255 -5.24 -43.31 13.18
C LEU A 255 -4.05 -43.11 14.10
N GLY A 256 -2.82 -43.44 13.67
CA GLY A 256 -1.64 -43.40 14.52
C GLY A 256 -1.69 -44.45 15.64
N GLN A 257 -0.89 -45.52 15.51
CA GLN A 257 -0.75 -46.63 16.48
C GLN A 257 -2.10 -47.12 17.07
N PRO A 258 -2.94 -47.82 16.29
CA PRO A 258 -4.18 -48.38 16.81
C PRO A 258 -3.88 -49.47 17.84
N ASN A 259 -4.68 -49.51 18.90
CA ASN A 259 -4.77 -50.68 19.77
C ASN A 259 -5.30 -51.86 18.92
N MET A 260 -4.68 -53.04 19.01
CA MET A 260 -5.00 -54.18 18.12
C MET A 260 -6.44 -54.69 18.26
N ASP A 261 -7.09 -54.42 19.39
CA ASP A 261 -8.50 -54.78 19.61
C ASP A 261 -9.49 -53.99 18.71
N ASP A 262 -9.04 -52.93 18.03
CA ASP A 262 -9.91 -52.04 17.23
C ASP A 262 -9.90 -52.35 15.71
N VAL A 263 -8.98 -53.21 15.26
CA VAL A 263 -8.81 -53.53 13.83
C VAL A 263 -10.02 -54.28 13.28
N ASP A 264 -10.57 -55.22 14.04
CA ASP A 264 -11.76 -55.97 13.65
C ASP A 264 -12.99 -55.06 13.55
N THR A 265 -13.13 -54.09 14.47
CA THR A 265 -14.20 -53.08 14.43
C THR A 265 -14.12 -52.23 13.16
N VAL A 266 -12.93 -51.75 12.82
CA VAL A 266 -12.69 -50.97 11.58
C VAL A 266 -12.98 -51.83 10.34
N TYR A 267 -12.54 -53.09 10.33
CA TYR A 267 -12.76 -54.01 9.22
C TYR A 267 -14.26 -54.33 9.00
N PHE A 268 -15.00 -54.67 10.05
CA PHE A 268 -16.43 -54.94 9.96
C PHE A 268 -17.23 -53.69 9.59
N LYS A 269 -16.84 -52.50 10.08
CA LYS A 269 -17.48 -51.23 9.71
C LYS A 269 -17.24 -50.92 8.22
N LEU A 270 -16.01 -51.09 7.71
CA LEU A 270 -15.68 -50.93 6.29
C LEU A 270 -16.42 -51.93 5.39
N GLN A 271 -16.53 -53.20 5.79
CA GLN A 271 -17.31 -54.19 5.04
C GLN A 271 -18.81 -53.84 5.02
N GLY A 272 -19.36 -53.41 6.16
CA GLY A 272 -20.75 -52.94 6.25
C GLY A 272 -21.02 -51.72 5.37
N MET A 273 -20.09 -50.76 5.34
CA MET A 273 -20.17 -49.56 4.48
C MET A 273 -20.11 -49.92 2.99
N LEU A 274 -19.23 -50.84 2.59
CA LEU A 274 -19.13 -51.33 1.22
C LEU A 274 -20.37 -52.11 0.78
N ALA A 275 -21.00 -52.89 1.67
CA ALA A 275 -22.20 -53.65 1.38
C ALA A 275 -23.48 -52.78 1.32
N ALA A 276 -23.52 -51.68 2.08
CA ALA A 276 -24.68 -50.79 2.16
C ALA A 276 -24.65 -49.61 1.17
N ALA A 277 -23.58 -49.46 0.39
CA ALA A 277 -23.46 -48.43 -0.64
C ALA A 277 -24.34 -48.80 -1.85
N PRO A 278 -25.24 -47.92 -2.30
CA PRO A 278 -26.03 -48.18 -3.50
C PRO A 278 -25.09 -48.37 -4.69
N THR A 279 -25.37 -49.38 -5.52
CA THR A 279 -24.71 -49.57 -6.82
C THR A 279 -25.14 -48.41 -7.71
N ALA A 280 -24.42 -47.29 -7.64
CA ALA A 280 -24.66 -46.16 -8.51
C ALA A 280 -24.45 -46.62 -9.95
N GLN A 281 -25.53 -46.71 -10.72
CA GLN A 281 -25.42 -46.79 -12.17
C GLN A 281 -24.70 -45.52 -12.65
N PRO A 282 -23.70 -45.62 -13.55
CA PRO A 282 -23.01 -44.44 -14.06
C PRO A 282 -24.05 -43.53 -14.71
N GLN A 283 -24.31 -42.37 -14.09
CA GLN A 283 -25.08 -41.33 -14.74
C GLN A 283 -24.25 -40.81 -15.92
N ALA A 284 -24.74 -41.05 -17.13
CA ALA A 284 -24.16 -40.47 -18.32
C ALA A 284 -24.36 -38.95 -18.24
N TYR A 285 -23.28 -38.23 -17.93
CA TYR A 285 -23.23 -36.78 -18.07
C TYR A 285 -23.36 -36.46 -19.57
N GLY A 286 -24.56 -36.10 -20.00
CA GLY A 286 -24.81 -35.56 -21.33
C GLY A 286 -24.06 -34.24 -21.46
N VAL A 287 -23.10 -34.21 -22.37
CA VAL A 287 -22.47 -32.97 -22.83
C VAL A 287 -23.55 -32.15 -23.53
N ALA A 288 -23.99 -31.06 -22.90
CA ALA A 288 -24.83 -30.06 -23.55
C ALA A 288 -23.99 -29.37 -24.65
N LYS A 289 -24.55 -29.35 -25.87
CA LYS A 289 -24.03 -28.55 -27.01
C LYS A 289 -24.49 -27.11 -26.91
#